data_AF-I0JHX8-F1
#
_entry.id   AF-I0JHX8-F1
#
_cell.length_a   1.000
_cell.length_b   1.000
_cell.length_c   1.000
_cell.angle_alpha   90.00
_cell.angle_beta   90.00
_cell.angle_gamma   90.00
#
_symmetry.space_group_name_H-M   'P 1'
#
loop_
_entity.id
_entity.type
_entity.pdbx_description
1 polymer ?
#
loop_
_entity_poly.entity_id
_entity_poly.type
_entity_poly.pdbx_seq_one_letter_code
_entity_poly.pdbx_strand_id
1 'polypeptide(L)'
;MGIELTIFFLFLKTFPKWKRSFKDAQVNHPFVLGRMFEANRITFAPYKHRVHFQRLSGFLATDVSAVRYALFPHLDRYPPKECTFSYHKNSEYFGVFLMLIHAMVIEIIAVHVLLMQFSHTAAWIATILDVYALLFLIGDYQAIRKAPLHVGNRSLYLQKGLRFQISIPFEIIKQMRPCAASICS
;
A
#
# COMPACT_ATOMS: atom_id res chain seq x y z
N MET A 1 27.45 -20.63 4.42
CA MET A 1 26.63 -19.55 5.01
C MET A 1 25.47 -19.31 4.05
N GLY A 2 24.23 -19.64 4.44
CA GLY A 2 23.08 -19.65 3.53
C GLY A 2 22.81 -18.27 2.93
N ILE A 3 22.38 -18.24 1.66
CA ILE A 3 22.01 -17.01 0.92
C ILE A 3 21.02 -16.15 1.73
N GLU A 4 20.15 -16.80 2.51
CA GLU A 4 19.16 -16.18 3.41
C GLU A 4 19.80 -15.31 4.50
N LEU A 5 20.84 -15.82 5.17
CA LEU A 5 21.58 -15.07 6.19
C LEU A 5 22.29 -13.86 5.59
N THR A 6 22.81 -13.99 4.37
CA THR A 6 23.45 -12.88 3.66
C THR A 6 22.44 -11.79 3.30
N ILE A 7 21.23 -12.16 2.85
CA ILE A 7 20.15 -11.21 2.54
C ILE A 7 19.69 -10.51 3.82
N PHE A 8 19.47 -11.26 4.89
CA PHE A 8 19.05 -10.71 6.18
C PHE A 8 20.07 -9.71 6.74
N PHE A 9 21.35 -10.07 6.70
CA PHE A 9 22.43 -9.19 7.13
C PHE A 9 22.54 -7.93 6.26
N LEU A 10 22.38 -8.06 4.94
CA LEU A 10 22.33 -6.93 4.02
C LEU A 10 21.19 -5.97 4.36
N PHE A 11 20.01 -6.52 4.65
CA PHE A 11 18.82 -5.75 5.02
C PHE A 11 19.03 -4.96 6.31
N LEU A 12 19.56 -5.61 7.36
CA LEU A 12 19.87 -4.95 8.64
C LEU A 12 20.87 -3.81 8.47
N LYS A 13 21.95 -4.03 7.70
CA LYS A 13 22.98 -3.01 7.46
C LYS A 13 22.46 -1.83 6.65
N THR A 14 21.51 -2.05 5.74
CA THR A 14 20.96 -1.03 4.85
C THR A 14 19.76 -0.29 5.43
N PHE A 15 19.10 -0.85 6.45
CA PHE A 15 17.96 -0.27 7.15
C PHE A 15 18.14 1.21 7.59
N PRO A 16 19.26 1.65 8.20
CA PRO A 16 19.40 3.05 8.60
C PRO A 16 19.48 4.01 7.39
N LYS A 17 20.11 3.59 6.29
CA LYS A 17 20.13 4.35 5.03
C LYS A 17 18.74 4.42 4.42
N TRP A 18 18.05 3.28 4.39
CA TRP A 18 16.68 3.17 3.91
C TRP A 18 15.72 4.10 4.66
N LYS A 19 15.81 4.14 5.99
CA LYS A 19 14.99 5.02 6.84
C LYS A 19 15.20 6.50 6.54
N ARG A 20 16.43 6.91 6.21
CA ARG A 20 16.72 8.30 5.78
C ARG A 20 16.10 8.57 4.41
N SER A 21 16.33 7.70 3.43
CA SER A 21 15.75 7.83 2.10
C SER A 21 14.21 7.84 2.10
N PHE A 22 13.57 7.10 3.00
CA PHE A 22 12.12 7.13 3.18
C PHE A 22 11.60 8.50 3.67
N LYS A 23 12.35 9.15 4.58
CA LYS A 23 12.02 10.51 5.04
C LYS A 23 12.23 11.54 3.94
N ASP A 24 13.34 11.44 3.20
CA ASP A 24 13.68 12.37 2.13
C ASP A 24 12.70 12.27 0.95
N ALA A 25 12.24 11.04 0.64
CA ALA A 25 11.27 10.78 -0.42
C ALA A 25 9.91 11.44 -0.18
N GLN A 26 9.58 11.84 1.05
CA GLN A 26 8.33 12.52 1.38
C GLN A 26 8.13 13.84 0.62
N VAL A 27 9.22 14.50 0.21
CA VAL A 27 9.15 15.77 -0.52
C VAL A 27 8.53 15.57 -1.91
N ASN A 28 8.88 14.46 -2.60
CA ASN A 28 8.46 14.19 -3.97
C ASN A 28 7.30 13.18 -4.05
N HIS A 29 7.22 12.28 -3.08
CA HIS A 29 6.22 11.23 -3.01
C HIS A 29 5.36 11.42 -1.77
N PRO A 30 4.15 11.96 -1.94
CA PRO A 30 3.29 12.26 -0.82
C PRO A 30 2.71 11.03 -0.11
N PHE A 31 2.54 9.95 -0.87
CA PHE A 31 1.93 8.71 -0.40
C PHE A 31 2.96 7.74 0.19
N VAL A 32 2.58 6.98 1.23
CA VAL A 32 3.46 6.00 1.90
C VAL A 32 4.08 5.03 0.91
N LEU A 33 3.25 4.44 0.05
CA LEU A 33 3.70 3.45 -0.92
C LEU A 33 4.74 4.03 -1.88
N GLY A 34 4.51 5.24 -2.39
CA GLY A 34 5.47 5.93 -3.25
C GLY A 34 6.80 6.21 -2.54
N ARG A 35 6.76 6.62 -1.26
CA ARG A 35 7.98 6.78 -0.45
C ARG A 35 8.71 5.46 -0.24
N MET A 36 7.97 4.37 -0.02
CA MET A 36 8.50 3.03 0.20
C MET A 36 9.21 2.50 -1.05
N PHE A 37 8.59 2.62 -2.22
CA PHE A 37 9.19 2.23 -3.50
C PHE A 37 10.42 3.06 -3.84
N GLU A 38 10.38 4.38 -3.62
CA GLU A 38 11.53 5.24 -3.90
C GLU A 38 12.70 4.96 -2.94
N ALA A 39 12.40 4.77 -1.66
CA ALA A 39 13.42 4.37 -0.67
C ALA A 39 14.04 3.01 -1.01
N ASN A 40 13.23 2.04 -1.47
CA ASN A 40 13.73 0.76 -1.96
C ASN A 40 14.61 0.93 -3.19
N ARG A 41 14.19 1.74 -4.17
CA ARG A 41 14.94 2.01 -5.39
C ARG A 41 16.30 2.62 -5.07
N ILE A 42 16.37 3.66 -4.23
CA ILE A 42 17.62 4.33 -3.86
C ILE A 42 18.53 3.42 -3.04
N THR A 43 17.98 2.71 -2.06
CA THR A 43 18.79 1.88 -1.14
C THR A 43 19.32 0.64 -1.84
N PHE A 44 18.51 0.01 -2.68
CA PHE A 44 18.82 -1.26 -3.31
C PHE A 44 19.31 -1.14 -4.76
N ALA A 45 19.45 0.08 -5.30
CA ALA A 45 20.07 0.32 -6.62
C ALA A 45 21.42 -0.38 -6.84
N PRO A 46 22.36 -0.44 -5.86
CA PRO A 46 23.63 -1.14 -6.03
C PRO A 46 23.49 -2.66 -6.20
N TYR A 47 22.35 -3.24 -5.82
CA TYR A 47 22.08 -4.68 -5.86
C TYR A 47 21.20 -5.07 -7.06
N LYS A 48 21.17 -4.23 -8.11
CA LYS A 48 20.32 -4.36 -9.30
C LYS A 48 20.39 -5.73 -9.99
N HIS A 49 21.51 -6.44 -9.90
CA HIS A 49 21.70 -7.76 -10.51
C HIS A 49 20.93 -8.89 -9.80
N ARG A 50 20.30 -8.66 -8.64
CA ARG A 50 19.52 -9.66 -7.90
C ARG A 50 18.02 -9.44 -8.14
N VAL A 51 17.53 -9.85 -9.30
CA VAL A 51 16.13 -9.64 -9.76
C VAL A 51 15.09 -10.15 -8.75
N HIS A 52 15.32 -11.31 -8.12
CA HIS A 52 14.42 -11.86 -7.09
C HIS A 52 14.32 -10.95 -5.85
N PHE A 53 15.44 -10.36 -5.43
CA PHE A 53 15.48 -9.46 -4.28
C PHE A 53 14.74 -8.14 -4.56
N GLN A 54 14.83 -7.63 -5.80
CA GLN A 54 14.08 -6.44 -6.20
C GLN A 54 12.57 -6.69 -6.17
N ARG A 55 12.11 -7.82 -6.74
CA ARG A 55 10.68 -8.18 -6.71
C ARG A 55 10.18 -8.37 -5.27
N LEU A 56 10.95 -9.07 -4.43
CA LEU A 56 10.60 -9.28 -3.04
C LEU A 56 10.52 -7.96 -2.26
N SER A 57 11.48 -7.05 -2.46
CA SER A 57 11.44 -5.75 -1.78
C SER A 57 10.23 -4.89 -2.20
N GLY A 58 9.81 -4.97 -3.47
CA GLY A 58 8.61 -4.30 -3.95
C GLY A 58 7.31 -4.90 -3.38
N PHE A 59 7.25 -6.22 -3.27
CA PHE A 59 6.13 -6.91 -2.64
C PHE A 59 6.02 -6.54 -1.15
N LEU A 60 7.13 -6.66 -0.41
CA LEU A 60 7.21 -6.28 1.00
C LEU A 60 6.90 -4.80 1.24
N ALA A 61 7.23 -3.92 0.30
CA ALA A 61 6.87 -2.50 0.40
C ALA A 61 5.36 -2.30 0.44
N THR A 62 4.63 -3.06 -0.37
CA THR A 62 3.17 -3.02 -0.42
C THR A 62 2.57 -3.59 0.86
N ASP A 63 3.06 -4.74 1.31
CA ASP A 63 2.61 -5.41 2.53
C ASP A 63 2.83 -4.56 3.78
N VAL A 64 4.04 -4.02 3.96
CA VAL A 64 4.37 -3.15 5.09
C VAL A 64 3.56 -1.85 5.04
N SER A 65 3.32 -1.31 3.85
CA SER A 65 2.45 -0.13 3.69
C SER A 65 1.01 -0.45 4.09
N ALA A 66 0.48 -1.62 3.72
CA ALA A 66 -0.85 -2.07 4.11
C ALA A 66 -0.97 -2.19 5.64
N VAL A 67 -0.05 -2.92 6.27
CA VAL A 67 -0.01 -3.10 7.72
C VAL A 67 0.10 -1.75 8.44
N ARG A 68 0.93 -0.84 7.93
CA ARG A 68 1.08 0.51 8.49
C ARG A 68 -0.22 1.32 8.38
N TYR A 69 -0.90 1.29 7.24
CA TYR A 69 -2.19 1.97 7.09
C TYR A 69 -3.29 1.35 7.94
N ALA A 70 -3.26 0.04 8.15
CA ALA A 70 -4.23 -0.69 8.98
C ALA A 70 -4.05 -0.36 10.47
N LEU A 71 -2.83 -0.53 11.00
CA LEU A 71 -2.54 -0.40 12.43
C LEU A 71 -2.24 1.04 12.86
N PHE A 72 -1.57 1.80 12.01
CA PHE A 72 -1.06 3.15 12.32
C PHE A 72 -1.54 4.19 11.31
N PRO A 73 -2.86 4.29 11.02
CA PRO A 73 -3.37 5.20 10.01
C PRO A 73 -3.02 6.67 10.31
N HIS A 74 -2.86 7.04 11.58
CA HIS A 74 -2.63 8.42 12.02
C HIS A 74 -1.22 8.95 11.69
N LEU A 75 -0.24 8.08 11.42
CA LEU A 75 1.13 8.46 11.07
C LEU A 75 1.21 9.17 9.72
N ASP A 76 0.28 8.89 8.83
CA ASP A 76 0.33 9.32 7.43
C ASP A 76 -0.84 10.25 7.11
N ARG A 77 -0.97 11.31 7.92
CA ARG A 77 -1.90 12.40 7.67
C ARG A 77 -1.37 13.31 6.57
N TYR A 78 -2.18 13.52 5.55
CA TYR A 78 -1.87 14.43 4.47
C TYR A 78 -2.30 15.84 4.86
N PRO A 79 -1.40 16.85 4.82
CA PRO A 79 -1.82 18.21 5.10
C PRO A 79 -2.83 18.64 4.03
N PRO A 80 -3.95 19.27 4.42
CA PRO A 80 -4.90 19.83 3.45
C PRO A 80 -4.17 20.97 2.72
N LYS A 81 -3.57 20.65 1.56
CA LYS A 81 -3.11 21.66 0.61
C LYS A 81 -4.28 22.07 -0.26
N GLU A 82 -4.25 23.32 -0.70
CA GLU A 82 -5.31 24.04 -1.42
C GLU A 82 -5.79 23.35 -2.71
N CYS A 83 -5.05 22.36 -3.25
CA CYS A 83 -5.39 21.60 -4.45
C CYS A 83 -5.49 20.08 -4.19
N THR A 84 -6.27 19.68 -3.18
CA THR A 84 -6.58 18.26 -2.93
C THR A 84 -8.05 17.97 -3.25
N PHE A 85 -8.28 17.08 -4.21
CA PHE A 85 -9.63 16.69 -4.63
C PHE A 85 -9.93 15.26 -4.16
N SER A 86 -11.05 15.09 -3.46
CA SER A 86 -11.53 13.74 -3.09
C SER A 86 -12.20 13.10 -4.31
N TYR A 87 -11.98 11.80 -4.52
CA TYR A 87 -12.40 11.09 -5.73
C TYR A 87 -13.92 11.03 -5.95
N HIS A 88 -14.71 10.94 -4.89
CA HIS A 88 -16.16 11.17 -4.92
C HIS A 88 -16.66 11.06 -3.49
N LYS A 89 -17.42 12.06 -3.03
CA LYS A 89 -18.18 11.97 -1.78
C LYS A 89 -19.29 10.93 -2.06
N ASN A 90 -19.33 9.83 -1.30
CA ASN A 90 -20.27 8.69 -1.43
C ASN A 90 -19.84 7.55 -2.36
N SER A 91 -18.62 7.03 -2.20
CA SER A 91 -18.29 5.75 -2.85
C SER A 91 -19.02 4.59 -2.16
N GLU A 92 -19.82 3.83 -2.92
CA GLU A 92 -20.45 2.55 -2.51
C GLU A 92 -19.42 1.51 -2.06
N TYR A 93 -18.13 1.77 -2.32
CA TYR A 93 -17.01 0.92 -1.93
C TYR A 93 -16.98 0.58 -0.43
N PHE A 94 -17.50 1.45 0.43
CA PHE A 94 -17.59 1.14 1.86
C PHE A 94 -18.54 -0.04 2.14
N GLY A 95 -19.66 -0.12 1.42
CA GLY A 95 -20.61 -1.22 1.57
C GLY A 95 -19.99 -2.56 1.13
N VAL A 96 -19.36 -2.58 -0.05
CA VAL A 96 -18.64 -3.75 -0.57
C VAL A 96 -17.52 -4.18 0.39
N PHE A 97 -16.76 -3.21 0.92
CA PHE A 97 -15.72 -3.48 1.91
C PHE A 97 -16.29 -4.14 3.18
N LEU A 98 -17.39 -3.62 3.72
CA LEU A 98 -18.01 -4.18 4.93
C LEU A 98 -18.53 -5.60 4.70
N MET A 99 -19.14 -5.87 3.54
CA MET A 99 -19.56 -7.22 3.16
C MET A 99 -18.38 -8.19 3.08
N LEU A 100 -17.27 -7.75 2.46
CA LEU A 100 -16.08 -8.58 2.32
C LEU A 100 -15.41 -8.90 3.66
N ILE A 101 -15.30 -7.91 4.56
CA ILE A 101 -14.79 -8.13 5.92
C ILE A 101 -15.67 -9.13 6.67
N HIS A 102 -16.99 -9.00 6.56
CA HIS A 102 -17.93 -9.91 7.22
C HIS A 102 -17.77 -11.35 6.71
N ALA A 103 -17.68 -11.52 5.39
CA ALA A 103 -17.44 -12.83 4.77
C ALA A 103 -16.11 -13.45 5.25
N MET A 104 -15.02 -12.68 5.30
CA MET A 104 -13.72 -13.17 5.77
C MET A 104 -13.76 -13.63 7.24
N VAL A 105 -14.50 -12.94 8.11
CA VAL A 105 -14.62 -13.37 9.52
C VAL A 105 -15.31 -14.73 9.63
N ILE A 106 -16.37 -14.95 8.85
CA ILE A 106 -17.06 -16.26 8.81
C ILE A 106 -16.12 -17.33 8.24
N GLU A 107 -15.42 -17.02 7.16
CA GLU A 107 -14.44 -17.90 6.52
C GLU A 107 -13.34 -18.33 7.49
N ILE A 108 -12.75 -17.39 8.26
CA ILE A 108 -11.73 -17.68 9.27
C ILE A 108 -12.22 -18.73 10.28
N ILE A 109 -13.45 -18.56 10.79
CA ILE A 109 -14.02 -19.48 11.77
C ILE A 109 -14.26 -20.86 11.14
N ALA A 110 -14.88 -20.88 9.95
CA ALA A 110 -15.20 -22.11 9.23
C ALA A 110 -13.94 -22.91 8.87
N VAL A 111 -12.93 -22.25 8.30
CA VAL A 111 -11.66 -22.85 7.90
C VAL A 111 -10.86 -23.31 9.11
N HIS A 112 -10.83 -22.52 10.20
CA HIS A 112 -10.15 -22.94 11.43
C HIS A 112 -10.76 -24.22 12.02
N VAL A 113 -12.10 -24.27 12.16
CA VAL A 113 -12.80 -25.45 12.69
C VAL A 113 -12.63 -26.67 11.78
N LEU A 114 -12.66 -26.47 10.46
CA LEU A 114 -12.41 -27.54 9.49
C LEU A 114 -10.99 -28.09 9.64
N LEU A 115 -9.97 -27.21 9.66
CA LEU A 115 -8.58 -27.62 9.75
C LEU A 115 -8.22 -28.23 11.10
N MET A 116 -8.90 -27.85 12.18
CA MET A 116 -8.77 -28.46 13.49
C MET A 116 -9.04 -29.97 13.47
N GLN A 117 -9.88 -30.45 12.55
CA GLN A 117 -10.15 -31.89 12.37
C GLN A 117 -8.97 -32.64 11.74
N PHE A 118 -8.10 -31.95 11.00
CA PHE A 118 -6.95 -32.54 10.32
C PHE A 118 -5.65 -32.32 11.08
N SER A 119 -5.38 -31.09 11.54
CA SER A 119 -4.17 -30.73 12.28
C SER A 119 -4.35 -29.41 13.03
N HIS A 120 -4.04 -29.43 14.33
CA HIS A 120 -4.05 -28.24 15.18
C HIS A 120 -3.06 -27.17 14.68
N THR A 121 -1.89 -27.59 14.22
CA THR A 121 -0.86 -26.67 13.69
C THR A 121 -1.30 -26.03 12.39
N ALA A 122 -1.89 -26.80 11.47
CA ALA A 122 -2.37 -26.27 10.20
C ALA A 122 -3.50 -25.25 10.41
N ALA A 123 -4.41 -25.50 11.36
CA ALA A 123 -5.49 -24.58 11.69
C ALA A 123 -4.97 -23.21 12.14
N TRP A 124 -3.98 -23.18 13.05
CA TRP A 124 -3.38 -21.92 13.50
C TRP A 124 -2.60 -21.20 12.40
N ILE A 125 -1.86 -21.94 11.56
CA ILE A 125 -1.13 -21.33 10.43
C ILE A 125 -2.12 -20.65 9.47
N ALA A 126 -3.20 -21.34 9.09
CA ALA A 126 -4.23 -20.79 8.21
C ALA A 126 -4.89 -19.55 8.83
N THR A 127 -5.27 -19.62 10.11
CA THR A 127 -5.87 -18.48 10.81
C THR A 127 -4.96 -17.27 10.88
N ILE A 128 -3.65 -17.46 11.11
CA ILE A 128 -2.70 -16.34 11.08
C ILE A 128 -2.63 -15.72 9.67
N LEU A 129 -2.65 -16.55 8.63
CA LEU A 129 -2.63 -16.09 7.24
C LEU A 129 -3.90 -15.31 6.88
N ASP A 130 -5.06 -15.78 7.32
CA ASP A 130 -6.33 -15.10 7.07
C ASP A 130 -6.43 -13.78 7.84
N VAL A 131 -5.99 -13.75 9.10
CA VAL A 131 -5.90 -12.51 9.89
C VAL A 131 -4.95 -11.52 9.22
N TYR A 132 -3.83 -12.00 8.68
CA TYR A 132 -2.91 -11.16 7.92
C TYR A 132 -3.56 -10.59 6.65
N ALA A 133 -4.29 -11.41 5.88
CA ALA A 133 -5.02 -10.96 4.71
C ALA A 133 -6.11 -9.93 5.06
N LEU A 134 -6.80 -10.13 6.18
CA LEU A 134 -7.79 -9.19 6.71
C LEU A 134 -7.16 -7.84 7.05
N LEU A 135 -6.01 -7.83 7.73
CA LEU A 135 -5.25 -6.61 8.01
C LEU A 135 -4.79 -5.90 6.73
N PHE A 136 -4.34 -6.65 5.73
CA PHE A 136 -3.97 -6.10 4.43
C PHE A 136 -5.14 -5.38 3.77
N LEU A 137 -6.32 -6.01 3.77
CA LEU A 137 -7.54 -5.45 3.18
C LEU A 137 -7.98 -4.16 3.89
N ILE A 138 -7.92 -4.12 5.22
CA ILE A 138 -8.18 -2.91 6.01
C ILE A 138 -7.17 -1.81 5.65
N GLY A 139 -5.90 -2.17 5.51
CA GLY A 139 -4.84 -1.25 5.10
C GLY A 139 -5.07 -0.62 3.72
N ASP A 140 -5.45 -1.45 2.75
CA ASP A 140 -5.78 -1.01 1.39
C ASP A 140 -7.00 -0.06 1.39
N TYR A 141 -8.04 -0.38 2.15
CA TYR A 141 -9.20 0.50 2.31
C TYR A 141 -8.83 1.86 2.94
N GLN A 142 -8.00 1.85 3.98
CA GLN A 142 -7.52 3.07 4.61
C GLN A 142 -6.64 3.88 3.65
N ALA A 143 -5.83 3.24 2.82
CA ALA A 143 -5.07 3.90 1.78
C ALA A 143 -5.98 4.55 0.73
N ILE A 144 -7.06 3.88 0.30
CA ILE A 144 -8.07 4.46 -0.62
C ILE A 144 -8.71 5.70 0.00
N ARG A 145 -9.16 5.61 1.25
CA ARG A 145 -9.79 6.74 1.96
C ARG A 145 -8.86 7.93 2.14
N LYS A 146 -7.56 7.68 2.26
CA LYS A 146 -6.52 8.68 2.57
C LYS A 146 -5.70 9.09 1.37
N ALA A 147 -6.03 8.60 0.18
CA ALA A 147 -5.41 9.02 -1.06
C ALA A 147 -6.30 10.05 -1.76
N PRO A 148 -6.30 11.33 -1.34
CA PRO A 148 -6.90 12.38 -2.15
C PRO A 148 -6.07 12.52 -3.44
N LEU A 149 -6.73 12.93 -4.51
CA LEU A 149 -6.07 13.37 -5.72
C LEU A 149 -5.26 14.62 -5.38
N HIS A 150 -3.94 14.57 -5.59
CA HIS A 150 -3.05 15.67 -5.26
C HIS A 150 -2.54 16.33 -6.54
N VAL A 151 -2.93 17.59 -6.72
CA VAL A 151 -2.43 18.43 -7.82
C VAL A 151 -1.17 19.15 -7.32
N GLY A 152 0.00 18.70 -7.75
CA GLY A 152 1.26 19.38 -7.48
C GLY A 152 1.54 20.49 -8.49
N ASN A 153 2.65 21.22 -8.33
CA ASN A 153 3.01 22.33 -9.24
C ASN A 153 3.41 21.89 -10.65
N ARG A 154 3.94 20.67 -10.81
CA ARG A 154 4.45 20.15 -12.11
C ARG A 154 3.76 18.86 -12.57
N SER A 155 3.15 18.12 -11.64
CA SER A 155 2.56 16.81 -11.92
C SER A 155 1.31 16.58 -11.11
N LEU A 156 0.39 15.82 -11.69
CA LEU A 156 -0.79 15.26 -11.05
C LEU A 156 -0.45 13.92 -10.41
N TYR A 157 -0.71 13.77 -9.11
CA TYR A 157 -0.49 12.52 -8.39
C TYR A 157 -1.83 11.88 -8.05
N LEU A 158 -2.04 10.68 -8.57
CA LEU A 158 -3.26 9.90 -8.40
C LEU A 158 -2.88 8.54 -7.81
N GLN A 159 -3.42 8.24 -6.64
CA GLN A 159 -3.25 6.96 -5.98
C GLN A 159 -4.63 6.38 -5.69
N LYS A 160 -4.83 5.12 -6.10
CA LYS A 160 -6.02 4.34 -5.78
C LYS A 160 -5.57 3.14 -4.95
N GLY A 161 -5.70 3.29 -3.63
CA GLY A 161 -5.26 2.29 -2.66
C GLY A 161 -3.76 2.01 -2.72
N LEU A 162 -3.38 0.78 -2.42
CA LEU A 162 -1.99 0.31 -2.45
C LEU A 162 -1.63 -0.36 -3.78
N ARG A 163 -2.58 -0.47 -4.69
CA ARG A 163 -2.42 -1.26 -5.93
C ARG A 163 -2.08 -0.40 -7.14
N PHE A 164 -2.52 0.85 -7.14
CA PHE A 164 -2.36 1.74 -8.29
C PHE A 164 -1.85 3.10 -7.87
N GLN A 165 -0.73 3.51 -8.47
CA GLN A 165 -0.16 4.83 -8.33
C GLN A 165 0.27 5.32 -9.71
N ILE A 166 -0.15 6.53 -10.05
CA ILE A 166 0.26 7.20 -11.28
C ILE A 166 0.65 8.64 -10.98
N SER A 167 1.72 9.09 -11.65
CA SER A 167 2.16 10.48 -11.67
C SER A 167 2.14 10.94 -13.12
N ILE A 168 1.37 11.97 -13.40
CA ILE A 168 1.19 12.51 -14.76
C ILE A 168 1.79 13.92 -14.78
N PRO A 169 2.93 14.14 -15.45
CA PRO A 169 3.48 15.48 -15.66
C PRO A 169 2.52 16.34 -16.50
N PHE A 170 2.36 17.62 -16.16
CA PHE A 170 1.46 18.52 -16.91
C PHE A 170 1.90 18.73 -18.36
N GLU A 171 3.19 18.57 -18.64
CA GLU A 171 3.79 18.68 -19.99
C GLU A 171 3.14 17.70 -20.99
N ILE A 172 2.61 16.58 -20.52
CA ILE A 172 2.02 15.52 -21.34
C ILE A 172 0.49 15.69 -21.44
N ILE A 173 -0.11 16.53 -20.59
CA ILE A 173 -1.56 16.74 -20.56
C ILE A 173 -1.95 17.72 -21.68
N LYS A 174 -2.57 17.20 -22.72
CA LYS A 174 -3.02 18.00 -23.88
C LYS A 174 -4.12 19.00 -23.51
N GLN A 175 -5.07 18.60 -22.66
CA GLN A 175 -6.19 19.47 -22.23
C GLN A 175 -6.89 18.90 -20.98
N MET A 176 -7.38 19.78 -20.10
CA MET A 176 -8.33 19.45 -19.03
C MET A 176 -9.66 20.16 -19.33
N ARG A 177 -10.79 19.46 -19.21
CA ARG A 177 -12.13 20.03 -19.42
C ARG A 177 -12.99 19.81 -18.16
N PRO A 178 -13.83 20.78 -17.77
CA PRO A 178 -14.80 20.56 -16.71
C PRO A 178 -15.82 19.50 -17.15
N CYS A 179 -16.14 18.56 -16.27
CA CYS A 179 -17.22 17.61 -16.53
C CYS A 179 -18.55 18.33 -16.34
N ALA A 180 -19.40 18.34 -17.38
CA ALA A 180 -20.77 18.80 -17.26
C ALA A 180 -21.55 17.79 -16.39
N ALA A 181 -22.30 18.30 -15.41
CA ALA A 181 -23.00 17.48 -14.41
C ALA A 181 -23.99 16.45 -14.97
N SER A 182 -24.36 16.54 -16.25
CA SER A 182 -25.26 15.59 -16.92
C SER A 182 -24.64 14.24 -17.29
N ILE A 183 -23.32 14.07 -17.17
CA ILE A 183 -22.61 12.85 -17.61
C ILE A 183 -22.05 12.03 -16.42
N CYS A 184 -21.88 12.63 -15.24
CA CYS A 184 -21.48 11.93 -14.03
C CYS A 184 -22.71 11.52 -13.21
N SER A 185 -23.39 10.44 -13.65
CA SER A 185 -24.35 9.68 -12.83
C SER A 185 -23.71 8.36 -12.41
#